data_AF-A0A840TXR1-F1
#
_entry.id   AF-A0A840TXR1-F1
#
_cell.length_a   1.000
_cell.length_b   1.000
_cell.length_c   1.000
_cell.angle_alpha   90.00
_cell.angle_beta   90.00
_cell.angle_gamma   90.00
#
_symmetry.space_group_name_H-M   'P 1'
#
loop_
_entity.id
_entity.type
_entity.pdbx_description
1 polymer ?
#
loop_
_entity_poly.entity_id
_entity_poly.type
_entity_poly.pdbx_seq_one_letter_code
_entity_poly.pdbx_strand_id
1 'polypeptide(L)'
;YDFRILRSVMAVNDDQKKRLLPVVEEYFGGELKGKTIAVWGLAFKPYTDDIREAPALENIRALLAAGVQVTAYDPEAMEHVKAQLPQVTYCHTPYAALDEADALMIFTEWPQFRTPDFAKMGKLLKNKVIFDGRNLYELDQIREQGFTYFSIGREAVQVS
;
A
#
# COMPACT_ATOMS: atom_id res chain seq x y z
N TYR A 1 14.68 29.05 19.28
CA TYR A 1 14.60 27.78 18.53
C TYR A 1 13.24 27.76 17.86
N ASP A 2 13.20 27.77 16.53
CA ASP A 2 12.01 28.15 15.77
C ASP A 2 11.04 26.97 15.61
N PHE A 3 10.00 26.94 16.44
CA PHE A 3 8.92 25.94 16.40
C PHE A 3 8.13 25.93 15.08
N ARG A 4 8.27 26.96 14.22
CA ARG A 4 7.55 27.04 12.94
C ARG A 4 8.08 26.07 11.89
N ILE A 5 9.40 25.84 11.84
CA ILE A 5 10.00 24.91 10.87
C ILE A 5 9.58 23.47 11.17
N LEU A 6 9.58 23.08 12.45
CA LEU A 6 9.14 21.75 12.89
C LEU A 6 7.66 21.48 12.53
N ARG A 7 6.75 22.45 12.76
CA ARG A 7 5.34 22.29 12.38
C ARG A 7 5.15 22.14 10.88
N SER A 8 5.87 22.91 10.06
CA SER A 8 5.79 22.81 8.61
C SER A 8 6.33 21.48 8.07
N VAL A 9 7.43 20.95 8.65
CA VAL A 9 7.96 19.63 8.27
C VAL A 9 7.00 18.51 8.67
N MET A 10 6.37 18.59 9.85
CA MET A 10 5.39 17.59 10.29
C MET A 10 4.12 17.60 9.43
N ALA A 11 3.59 18.78 9.08
CA ALA A 11 2.40 18.90 8.23
C ALA A 11 2.65 18.37 6.81
N VAL A 12 3.83 18.66 6.23
CA VAL A 12 4.22 18.11 4.91
C VAL A 12 4.37 16.59 4.98
N ASN A 13 4.85 16.03 6.09
CA ASN A 13 5.01 14.58 6.26
C ASN A 13 3.64 13.87 6.30
N ASP A 14 2.66 14.43 7.00
CA ASP A 14 1.33 13.81 7.10
C ASP A 14 0.57 13.80 5.76
N ASP A 15 0.67 14.89 4.99
CA ASP A 15 0.13 14.93 3.62
C ASP A 15 0.87 13.93 2.70
N GLN A 16 2.19 13.78 2.87
CA GLN A 16 2.97 12.80 2.10
C GLN A 16 2.54 11.36 2.37
N LYS A 17 2.19 11.02 3.62
CA LYS A 17 1.77 9.67 4.00
C LYS A 17 0.48 9.24 3.28
N LYS A 18 -0.41 10.16 2.91
CA LYS A 18 -1.74 9.87 2.31
C LYS A 18 -1.83 10.07 0.80
N ARG A 19 -0.72 10.37 0.12
CA ARG A 19 -0.73 10.72 -1.32
C ARG A 19 -1.30 9.67 -2.27
N LEU A 20 -1.33 8.40 -1.86
CA LEU A 20 -1.89 7.34 -2.68
C LEU A 20 -3.41 7.25 -2.61
N LEU A 21 -4.07 7.73 -1.54
CA LEU A 21 -5.52 7.59 -1.38
C LEU A 21 -6.31 8.27 -2.50
N PRO A 22 -6.02 9.53 -2.89
CA PRO A 22 -6.73 10.17 -4.00
C PRO A 22 -6.53 9.43 -5.32
N VAL A 23 -5.35 8.84 -5.53
CA VAL A 23 -5.03 8.09 -6.76
C VAL A 23 -5.79 6.76 -6.80
N VAL A 24 -5.92 6.09 -5.65
CA VAL A 24 -6.75 4.89 -5.50
C VAL A 24 -8.22 5.23 -5.77
N GLU A 25 -8.72 6.31 -5.19
CA GLU A 25 -10.10 6.78 -5.40
C GLU A 25 -10.38 7.12 -6.87
N GLU A 26 -9.48 7.85 -7.52
CA GLU A 26 -9.57 8.19 -8.94
C GLU A 26 -9.56 6.95 -9.84
N TYR A 27 -8.65 6.00 -9.59
CA TYR A 27 -8.57 4.76 -10.36
C TYR A 27 -9.86 3.94 -10.30
N PHE A 28 -10.53 3.94 -9.14
CA PHE A 28 -11.81 3.25 -8.96
C PHE A 28 -13.03 4.13 -9.23
N GLY A 29 -12.86 5.33 -9.80
CA GLY A 29 -13.97 6.23 -10.15
C GLY A 29 -14.79 6.70 -8.96
N GLY A 30 -14.19 6.75 -7.76
CA GLY A 30 -14.88 7.09 -6.50
C GLY A 30 -15.65 5.93 -5.84
N GLU A 31 -15.70 4.75 -6.47
CA GLU A 31 -16.48 3.62 -5.97
C GLU A 31 -15.63 2.67 -5.12
N LEU A 32 -15.19 3.10 -3.94
CA LEU A 32 -14.32 2.27 -3.08
C LEU A 32 -15.08 1.25 -2.20
N LYS A 33 -16.35 1.51 -1.89
CA LYS A 33 -17.12 0.68 -0.96
C LYS A 33 -17.25 -0.76 -1.44
N GLY A 34 -16.93 -1.71 -0.57
CA GLY A 34 -17.02 -3.15 -0.84
C GLY A 34 -15.81 -3.74 -1.56
N LYS A 35 -14.89 -2.91 -2.08
CA LYS A 35 -13.62 -3.38 -2.66
C LYS A 35 -12.71 -3.97 -1.60
N THR A 36 -11.78 -4.82 -2.03
CA THR A 36 -10.72 -5.39 -1.20
C THR A 36 -9.38 -4.83 -1.62
N ILE A 37 -8.66 -4.15 -0.73
CA ILE A 37 -7.33 -3.62 -1.01
C ILE A 37 -6.30 -4.40 -0.20
N ALA A 38 -5.37 -5.05 -0.91
CA ALA A 38 -4.23 -5.72 -0.31
C ALA A 38 -3.16 -4.71 0.10
N VAL A 39 -2.54 -4.92 1.25
CA VAL A 39 -1.45 -4.08 1.76
C VAL A 39 -0.22 -4.92 2.03
N TRP A 40 0.89 -4.56 1.39
CA TRP A 40 2.22 -5.09 1.69
C TRP A 40 3.02 -4.07 2.49
N GLY A 41 3.45 -4.50 3.67
CA GLY A 41 4.22 -3.67 4.59
C GLY A 41 3.33 -2.83 5.51
N LEU A 42 3.57 -2.98 6.80
CA LEU A 42 2.90 -2.31 7.90
C LEU A 42 3.87 -1.55 8.79
N ALA A 43 5.11 -2.02 8.89
CA ALA A 43 6.18 -1.34 9.62
C ALA A 43 6.62 -0.05 8.90
N PHE A 44 7.21 0.90 9.63
CA PHE A 44 7.66 2.16 9.02
C PHE A 44 8.83 1.97 8.04
N LYS A 45 9.62 0.90 8.22
CA LYS A 45 10.75 0.46 7.38
C LYS A 45 10.98 -1.05 7.55
N PRO A 46 11.82 -1.70 6.73
CA PRO A 46 12.18 -3.10 6.91
C PRO A 46 12.92 -3.40 8.21
N TYR A 47 12.86 -4.68 8.62
CA TYR A 47 13.52 -5.30 9.77
C TYR A 47 13.13 -4.72 11.14
N THR A 48 11.89 -4.31 11.29
CA THR A 48 11.33 -3.83 12.55
C THR A 48 9.82 -4.03 12.57
N ASP A 49 9.27 -4.15 13.77
CA ASP A 49 7.85 -4.18 14.11
C ASP A 49 7.29 -2.79 14.49
N ASP A 50 8.10 -1.73 14.36
CA ASP A 50 7.73 -0.38 14.74
C ASP A 50 6.76 0.25 13.72
N ILE A 51 5.63 0.71 14.23
CA ILE A 51 4.50 1.23 13.46
C ILE A 51 4.19 2.70 13.73
N ARG A 52 4.94 3.36 14.63
CA ARG A 52 4.59 4.70 15.15
C ARG A 52 4.50 5.78 14.06
N GLU A 53 5.36 5.70 13.06
CA GLU A 53 5.40 6.64 11.93
C GLU A 53 5.05 5.98 10.60
N ALA A 54 4.46 4.77 10.63
CA ALA A 54 4.19 4.02 9.43
C ALA A 54 3.04 4.64 8.63
N PRO A 55 3.22 4.95 7.32
CA PRO A 55 2.15 5.46 6.48
C PRO A 55 0.99 4.46 6.35
N ALA A 56 1.26 3.16 6.51
CA ALA A 56 0.27 2.10 6.34
C ALA A 56 -0.96 2.29 7.24
N LEU A 57 -0.80 2.63 8.52
CA LEU A 57 -1.92 2.70 9.47
C LEU A 57 -2.95 3.76 9.08
N GLU A 58 -2.47 4.96 8.73
CA GLU A 58 -3.33 6.07 8.33
C GLU A 58 -4.08 5.78 7.04
N ASN A 59 -3.43 5.14 6.06
CA ASN A 59 -4.08 4.73 4.81
C ASN A 59 -5.12 3.62 5.06
N ILE A 60 -4.78 2.61 5.86
CA ILE A 60 -5.71 1.53 6.21
C ILE A 60 -6.94 2.08 6.94
N ARG A 61 -6.77 2.99 7.90
CA ARG A 61 -7.90 3.63 8.59
C ARG A 61 -8.82 4.35 7.61
N ALA A 62 -8.27 5.09 6.66
CA ALA A 62 -9.05 5.80 5.65
C ALA A 62 -9.80 4.83 4.71
N LEU A 63 -9.15 3.77 4.25
CA LEU A 63 -9.78 2.73 3.44
C LEU A 63 -10.96 2.08 4.18
N LEU A 64 -10.74 1.66 5.43
CA LEU A 64 -11.78 1.06 6.26
C LEU A 64 -12.96 2.03 6.47
N ALA A 65 -12.68 3.31 6.69
CA ALA A 65 -13.71 4.34 6.82
C ALA A 65 -14.52 4.55 5.52
N ALA A 66 -13.90 4.32 4.35
CA ALA A 66 -14.56 4.33 3.05
C ALA A 66 -15.33 3.02 2.73
N GLY A 67 -15.38 2.07 3.66
CA GLY A 67 -16.06 0.78 3.48
C GLY A 67 -15.28 -0.22 2.61
N VAL A 68 -13.97 -0.05 2.51
CA VAL A 68 -13.05 -0.99 1.86
C VAL A 68 -12.69 -2.11 2.85
N GLN A 69 -12.61 -3.34 2.36
CA GLN A 69 -12.02 -4.47 3.07
C GLN A 69 -10.50 -4.45 2.88
N VAL A 70 -9.73 -4.69 3.94
CA VAL A 70 -8.26 -4.67 3.86
C VAL A 70 -7.71 -6.05 4.21
N THR A 71 -6.92 -6.60 3.31
CA THR A 71 -6.02 -7.72 3.57
C THR A 71 -4.61 -7.19 3.71
N ALA A 72 -3.82 -7.72 4.66
CA ALA A 72 -2.49 -7.18 4.91
C ALA A 72 -1.47 -8.27 5.21
N TYR A 73 -0.22 -7.98 4.86
CA TYR A 73 0.92 -8.79 5.23
C TYR A 73 2.13 -7.92 5.57
N ASP A 74 2.76 -8.22 6.70
CA ASP A 74 4.06 -7.71 7.10
C ASP A 74 4.81 -8.80 7.89
N PRO A 75 6.12 -9.01 7.68
CA PRO A 75 6.88 -10.02 8.43
C PRO A 75 6.92 -9.85 9.94
N GLU A 76 6.91 -8.62 10.46
CA GLU A 76 7.22 -8.33 11.86
C GLU A 76 6.09 -7.55 12.57
N ALA A 77 5.39 -6.66 11.87
CA ALA A 77 4.50 -5.68 12.50
C ALA A 77 3.02 -6.11 12.63
N MET A 78 2.63 -7.30 12.13
CA MET A 78 1.20 -7.69 12.08
C MET A 78 0.53 -7.70 13.46
N GLU A 79 1.17 -8.25 14.49
CA GLU A 79 0.58 -8.31 15.84
C GLU A 79 0.34 -6.92 16.43
N HIS A 80 1.28 -5.99 16.24
CA HIS A 80 1.15 -4.60 16.70
C HIS A 80 0.04 -3.85 15.97
N VAL A 81 -0.09 -4.02 14.65
CA VAL A 81 -1.19 -3.40 13.89
C VAL A 81 -2.52 -4.03 14.27
N LYS A 82 -2.58 -5.35 14.43
CA LYS A 82 -3.80 -6.10 14.78
C LYS A 82 -4.38 -5.66 16.12
N ALA A 83 -3.54 -5.30 17.09
CA ALA A 83 -3.98 -4.72 18.35
C ALA A 83 -4.72 -3.37 18.17
N GLN A 84 -4.44 -2.63 17.10
CA GLN A 84 -5.06 -1.33 16.81
C GLN A 84 -6.16 -1.39 15.74
N LEU A 85 -6.07 -2.34 14.81
CA LEU A 85 -6.93 -2.47 13.63
C LEU A 85 -7.39 -3.94 13.45
N PRO A 86 -8.12 -4.52 14.42
CA PRO A 86 -8.53 -5.92 14.37
C PRO A 86 -9.46 -6.27 13.20
N GLN A 87 -10.03 -5.27 12.52
CA GLN A 87 -10.89 -5.44 11.34
C GLN A 87 -10.13 -5.78 10.05
N VAL A 88 -8.80 -5.67 10.04
CA VAL A 88 -7.96 -6.07 8.91
C VAL A 88 -7.80 -7.59 8.88
N THR A 89 -7.83 -8.17 7.68
CA THR A 89 -7.50 -9.58 7.50
C THR A 89 -5.98 -9.74 7.35
N TYR A 90 -5.32 -10.30 8.36
CA TYR A 90 -3.88 -10.53 8.36
C TYR A 90 -3.56 -11.89 7.75
N CYS A 91 -2.80 -11.88 6.66
CA CYS A 91 -2.47 -13.07 5.88
C CYS A 91 -1.11 -13.64 6.29
N HIS A 92 -0.87 -14.94 6.08
CA HIS A 92 0.39 -15.58 6.45
C HIS A 92 1.52 -15.41 5.43
N THR A 93 1.18 -14.98 4.21
CA THR A 93 2.15 -14.79 3.12
C THR A 93 1.77 -13.54 2.31
N PRO A 94 2.73 -12.92 1.58
CA PRO A 94 2.41 -11.74 0.78
C PRO A 94 1.39 -12.07 -0.31
N TYR A 95 1.52 -13.23 -0.95
CA TYR A 95 0.60 -13.65 -2.01
C TYR A 95 -0.80 -13.97 -1.48
N ALA A 96 -0.93 -14.51 -0.27
CA ALA A 96 -2.25 -14.74 0.33
C ALA A 96 -3.02 -13.43 0.56
N ALA A 97 -2.33 -12.30 0.79
CA ALA A 97 -2.98 -11.01 0.88
C ALA A 97 -3.56 -10.53 -0.45
N LEU A 98 -3.07 -11.03 -1.58
CA LEU A 98 -3.52 -10.61 -2.91
C LEU A 98 -4.76 -11.37 -3.40
N ASP A 99 -5.13 -12.48 -2.74
CA ASP A 99 -6.19 -13.38 -3.20
C ASP A 99 -7.53 -12.64 -3.32
N GLU A 100 -8.06 -12.55 -4.54
CA GLU A 100 -9.28 -11.82 -4.91
C GLU A 100 -9.30 -10.33 -4.53
N ALA A 101 -8.13 -9.72 -4.30
CA ALA A 101 -8.02 -8.30 -4.01
C ALA A 101 -8.18 -7.45 -5.28
N ASP A 102 -8.85 -6.30 -5.16
CA ASP A 102 -9.06 -5.34 -6.25
C ASP A 102 -7.77 -4.61 -6.64
N ALA A 103 -6.85 -4.39 -5.69
CA ALA A 103 -5.56 -3.75 -5.91
C ALA A 103 -4.55 -4.10 -4.81
N LEU A 104 -3.28 -3.83 -5.07
CA LEU A 104 -2.20 -3.84 -4.08
C LEU A 104 -1.73 -2.42 -3.75
N MET A 105 -1.57 -2.11 -2.46
CA MET A 105 -0.81 -0.96 -1.95
C MET A 105 0.46 -1.41 -1.23
N ILE A 106 1.56 -0.68 -1.42
CA ILE A 106 2.87 -1.00 -0.82
C ILE A 106 3.35 0.15 0.06
N PHE A 107 3.60 -0.13 1.35
CA PHE A 107 4.03 0.86 2.33
C PHE A 107 5.34 0.54 3.03
N THR A 108 5.97 -0.61 2.77
CA THR A 108 7.28 -0.93 3.35
C THR A 108 8.10 -1.75 2.35
N GLU A 109 9.34 -1.36 2.13
CA GLU A 109 10.24 -1.91 1.11
C GLU A 109 10.97 -3.20 1.54
N TRP A 110 10.23 -4.13 2.15
CA TRP A 110 10.78 -5.42 2.57
C TRP A 110 11.46 -6.15 1.40
N PRO A 111 12.63 -6.79 1.60
CA PRO A 111 13.37 -7.44 0.53
C PRO A 111 12.55 -8.45 -0.28
N GLN A 112 11.69 -9.22 0.39
CA GLN A 112 10.82 -10.21 -0.23
C GLN A 112 9.78 -9.63 -1.20
N PHE A 113 9.52 -8.31 -1.16
CA PHE A 113 8.61 -7.64 -2.09
C PHE A 113 9.33 -7.16 -3.36
N ARG A 114 10.68 -7.13 -3.37
CA ARG A 114 11.48 -6.55 -4.48
C ARG A 114 11.61 -7.46 -5.69
N THR A 115 11.43 -8.77 -5.52
CA THR A 115 11.49 -9.75 -6.60
C THR A 115 10.20 -10.58 -6.65
N PRO A 116 9.06 -9.95 -6.95
CA PRO A 116 7.79 -10.64 -6.94
C PRO A 116 7.62 -11.53 -8.18
N ASP A 117 6.79 -12.55 -8.05
CA ASP A 117 6.25 -13.30 -9.18
C ASP A 117 5.04 -12.54 -9.74
N PHE A 118 5.29 -11.65 -10.72
CA PHE A 118 4.23 -10.86 -11.36
C PHE A 118 3.16 -11.72 -12.04
N ALA A 119 3.54 -12.87 -12.59
CA ALA A 119 2.59 -13.78 -13.22
C ALA A 119 1.60 -14.35 -12.20
N LYS A 120 2.09 -14.66 -10.99
CA LYS A 120 1.24 -15.07 -9.86
C LYS A 120 0.40 -13.90 -9.33
N MET A 121 1.00 -12.73 -9.12
CA MET A 121 0.25 -11.54 -8.67
C MET A 121 -0.93 -11.23 -9.59
N GLY A 122 -0.72 -11.29 -10.90
CA GLY A 122 -1.75 -10.98 -11.89
C GLY A 122 -2.86 -12.01 -12.01
N LYS A 123 -2.71 -13.19 -11.39
CA LYS A 123 -3.78 -14.19 -11.25
C LYS A 123 -4.58 -14.04 -9.96
N LEU A 124 -3.99 -13.42 -8.94
CA LEU A 124 -4.60 -13.26 -7.62
C LEU A 124 -5.40 -11.96 -7.53
N LEU A 125 -4.88 -10.89 -8.14
CA LEU A 125 -5.55 -9.60 -8.17
C LEU A 125 -6.66 -9.59 -9.23
N LYS A 126 -7.82 -9.03 -8.89
CA LYS A 126 -8.92 -8.79 -9.84
C LYS A 126 -8.56 -7.76 -10.90
N ASN A 127 -7.80 -6.74 -10.51
CA ASN A 127 -7.23 -5.76 -11.42
C ASN A 127 -5.71 -5.79 -11.26
N LYS A 128 -4.96 -5.83 -12.37
CA LYS A 128 -3.49 -5.75 -12.36
C LYS A 128 -3.03 -4.33 -12.05
N VAL A 129 -3.31 -3.84 -10.84
CA VAL A 129 -2.98 -2.48 -10.39
C VAL A 129 -2.21 -2.51 -9.07
N ILE A 130 -1.15 -1.69 -9.01
CA ILE A 130 -0.29 -1.54 -7.84
C ILE A 130 -0.12 -0.05 -7.55
N PHE A 131 -0.32 0.35 -6.29
CA PHE A 131 -0.06 1.68 -5.76
C PHE A 131 1.13 1.61 -4.80
N ASP A 132 2.29 2.10 -5.24
CA ASP A 132 3.55 1.88 -4.54
C ASP A 132 4.11 3.16 -3.92
N GLY A 133 4.03 3.23 -2.59
CA GLY A 133 4.59 4.32 -1.79
C GLY A 133 6.11 4.26 -1.66
N ARG A 134 6.73 3.15 -2.07
CA ARG A 134 8.14 2.79 -1.86
C ARG A 134 8.92 2.57 -3.14
N ASN A 135 8.27 2.72 -4.30
CA ASN A 135 8.96 2.87 -5.56
C ASN A 135 9.81 1.61 -5.91
N LEU A 136 9.31 0.42 -5.57
CA LEU A 136 10.02 -0.87 -5.61
C LEU A 136 10.35 -1.34 -7.02
N TYR A 137 9.45 -1.08 -7.96
CA TYR A 137 9.54 -1.65 -9.31
C TYR A 137 9.93 -0.60 -10.34
N GLU A 138 10.69 -1.04 -11.33
CA GLU A 138 11.04 -0.24 -12.50
C GLU A 138 9.84 -0.13 -13.44
N LEU A 139 9.65 1.05 -14.04
CA LEU A 139 8.45 1.35 -14.82
C LEU A 139 8.34 0.46 -16.07
N ASP A 140 9.47 0.25 -16.76
CA ASP A 140 9.52 -0.59 -17.97
C ASP A 140 9.20 -2.05 -17.64
N GLN A 141 9.73 -2.57 -16.53
CA GLN A 141 9.45 -3.92 -16.06
C GLN A 141 7.95 -4.11 -15.80
N ILE A 142 7.33 -3.21 -15.03
CA ILE A 142 5.89 -3.30 -14.73
C ILE A 142 5.06 -3.23 -16.02
N ARG A 143 5.44 -2.33 -16.95
CA ARG A 143 4.75 -2.17 -18.23
C ARG A 143 4.77 -3.47 -19.03
N GLU A 144 5.93 -4.12 -19.12
CA GLU A 144 6.09 -5.43 -19.78
C GLU A 144 5.24 -6.53 -19.13
N GLN A 145 5.03 -6.48 -17.81
CA GLN A 145 4.19 -7.43 -17.08
C GLN A 145 2.68 -7.12 -17.19
N GLY A 146 2.31 -6.00 -17.82
CA GLY A 146 0.92 -5.59 -18.02
C GLY A 146 0.22 -5.13 -16.75
N PHE A 147 0.95 -4.47 -15.83
CA PHE A 147 0.38 -3.85 -14.64
C PHE A 147 0.21 -2.35 -14.80
N THR A 148 -0.93 -1.82 -14.36
CA THR A 148 -1.08 -0.40 -14.06
C THR A 148 -0.34 -0.11 -12.76
N TYR A 149 0.47 0.94 -12.73
CA TYR A 149 1.34 1.25 -11.61
C TYR A 149 1.43 2.74 -11.34
N PHE A 150 1.10 3.09 -10.10
CA PHE A 150 1.18 4.43 -9.57
C PHE A 150 2.25 4.44 -8.50
N SER A 151 3.26 5.29 -8.64
CA SER A 151 4.35 5.37 -7.67
C SER A 151 4.77 6.82 -7.41
N ILE A 152 5.52 7.05 -6.33
CA ILE A 152 5.79 8.40 -5.84
C ILE A 152 6.82 9.11 -6.72
N GLY A 153 6.41 10.25 -7.29
CA GLY A 153 7.31 11.15 -8.02
C GLY A 153 7.78 10.60 -9.38
N ARG A 154 7.06 9.62 -9.94
CA ARG A 154 7.31 9.04 -11.26
C ARG A 154 6.07 9.16 -12.13
N GLU A 155 6.23 8.99 -13.44
CA GLU A 155 5.07 8.86 -14.34
C GLU A 155 4.26 7.61 -14.00
N ALA A 156 2.95 7.70 -14.19
CA ALA A 156 2.08 6.53 -14.05
C ALA A 156 2.25 5.60 -15.25
N VAL A 157 2.34 4.29 -15.00
CA VAL A 157 2.19 3.28 -16.05
C VAL A 157 0.72 2.92 -16.10
N GLN A 158 0.07 3.16 -17.23
CA GLN A 158 -1.31 2.75 -17.46
C GLN A 158 -1.33 1.77 -18.62
N VAL A 159 -1.91 0.60 -18.40
CA VAL A 159 -2.06 -0.43 -19.43
C VAL A 159 -3.54 -0.50 -19.77
N SER A 160 -3.84 -0.37 -21.06
CA SER A 160 -5.18 -0.38 -21.65
C SER A 160 -5.82 -1.76 -21.63
#